data_AF-A0A955DE33-F1
#
_entry.id   AF-A0A955DE33-F1
#
_cell.length_a   1.000
_cell.length_b   1.000
_cell.length_c   1.000
_cell.angle_alpha   90.00
_cell.angle_beta   90.00
_cell.angle_gamma   90.00
#
_symmetry.space_group_name_H-M   'P 1'
#
loop_
_entity.id
_entity.type
_entity.pdbx_description
1 polymer ?
#
loop_
_entity_poly.entity_id
_entity_poly.type
_entity_poly.pdbx_seq_one_letter_code
_entity_poly.pdbx_strand_id
1 'polypeptide(L)'
;MSQLPPPDWNPFGTSSRPHGAPWFRQFAWTAAVVIGTIGVLVLAYLGACVASGESRSAILLSGLDVPYQVTVNGTSYALPPKAFREISVAEGDLDIVLQLVDGRSYTETVHLASPLLTRPFRDELVVLNPDRCAILAHDQGGYDVRPRLVDPDAFHRIHIGEVLYTFDHIEHVFEALPYDIRVSGPETRRSVRAVTTGMTAEQHQIIVDAVGATEAQRIVRRVLDLDPRNGEFLRIAAEFLDANEMAAHCRPSLDQRPLDI
;
A
#
# COMPACT_ATOMS: atom_id res chain seq x y z
N MET A 1 -86.29 -23.69 -59.35
CA MET A 1 -86.54 -23.72 -57.89
C MET A 1 -85.37 -24.43 -57.23
N SER A 2 -84.46 -23.67 -56.64
CA SER A 2 -83.45 -24.14 -55.68
C SER A 2 -82.67 -22.91 -55.23
N GLN A 3 -82.96 -22.47 -54.01
CA GLN A 3 -82.47 -21.25 -53.38
C GLN A 3 -80.99 -21.37 -53.02
N LEU A 4 -80.21 -20.30 -53.29
CA LEU A 4 -78.85 -20.12 -52.79
C LEU A 4 -78.88 -19.77 -51.29
N PRO A 5 -78.01 -20.35 -50.43
CA PRO A 5 -77.87 -19.93 -49.04
C PRO A 5 -77.11 -18.59 -48.92
N PRO A 6 -77.30 -17.85 -47.80
CA PRO A 6 -76.76 -16.50 -47.62
C PRO A 6 -75.26 -16.47 -47.25
N PRO A 7 -74.58 -15.31 -47.45
CA PRO A 7 -73.16 -15.16 -47.23
C PRO A 7 -72.85 -14.70 -45.80
N ASP A 8 -72.72 -15.67 -44.89
CA ASP A 8 -72.32 -15.39 -43.50
C ASP A 8 -70.85 -15.79 -43.31
N TRP A 9 -69.95 -15.26 -44.12
CA TRP A 9 -68.51 -15.43 -43.95
C TRP A 9 -67.96 -14.25 -43.15
N ASN A 10 -67.72 -14.47 -41.85
CA ASN A 10 -67.01 -13.53 -41.01
C ASN A 10 -65.52 -13.95 -40.93
N PRO A 11 -64.60 -13.32 -41.70
CA PRO A 11 -63.16 -13.65 -41.66
C PRO A 11 -62.52 -13.34 -40.31
N PHE A 12 -63.22 -12.59 -39.44
CA PHE A 12 -62.79 -12.30 -38.08
C PHE A 12 -63.37 -13.32 -37.13
N GLY A 13 -62.98 -14.59 -37.33
CA GLY A 13 -63.16 -15.63 -36.33
C GLY A 13 -62.64 -15.12 -35.00
N THR A 14 -63.52 -15.11 -34.00
CA THR A 14 -63.22 -14.75 -32.62
C THR A 14 -62.04 -15.61 -32.14
N SER A 15 -60.85 -15.03 -32.19
CA SER A 15 -59.65 -15.64 -31.64
C SER A 15 -59.94 -15.93 -30.18
N SER A 16 -60.02 -17.21 -29.85
CA SER A 16 -60.09 -17.70 -28.48
C SER A 16 -58.96 -17.02 -27.71
N ARG A 17 -59.32 -16.06 -26.84
CA ARG A 17 -58.36 -15.35 -25.99
C ARG A 17 -57.54 -16.44 -25.29
N PRO A 18 -56.22 -16.51 -25.47
CA PRO A 18 -55.41 -17.52 -24.80
C PRO A 18 -55.67 -17.34 -23.30
N HIS A 19 -56.21 -18.38 -22.68
CA HIS A 19 -56.33 -18.43 -21.23
C HIS A 19 -54.94 -18.13 -20.66
N GLY A 20 -54.82 -16.96 -20.02
CA GLY A 20 -53.56 -16.44 -19.51
C GLY A 20 -52.86 -17.51 -18.70
N ALA A 21 -51.75 -18.00 -19.21
CA ALA A 21 -51.20 -19.25 -18.75
C ALA A 21 -50.67 -19.05 -17.31
N PRO A 22 -51.23 -19.75 -16.31
CA PRO A 22 -51.01 -19.47 -14.89
C PRO A 22 -49.54 -19.61 -14.47
N TRP A 23 -48.73 -20.32 -15.26
CA TRP A 23 -47.30 -20.44 -15.07
C TRP A 23 -46.58 -19.08 -15.10
N PHE A 24 -46.98 -18.12 -15.95
CA PHE A 24 -46.32 -16.80 -16.04
C PHE A 24 -46.31 -16.04 -14.70
N ARG A 25 -47.35 -16.18 -13.88
CA ARG A 25 -47.42 -15.52 -12.56
C ARG A 25 -46.40 -16.10 -11.58
N GLN A 26 -46.17 -17.42 -11.64
CA GLN A 26 -45.18 -18.10 -10.80
C GLN A 26 -43.75 -17.70 -11.19
N PHE A 27 -43.48 -17.59 -12.50
CA PHE A 27 -42.18 -17.09 -12.98
C PHE A 27 -41.95 -15.62 -12.60
N ALA A 28 -42.96 -14.75 -12.72
CA ALA A 28 -42.82 -13.35 -12.37
C ALA A 28 -42.50 -13.14 -10.88
N TRP A 29 -43.16 -13.88 -9.98
CA TRP A 29 -42.87 -13.81 -8.54
C TRP A 29 -41.47 -14.34 -8.22
N THR A 30 -41.09 -15.48 -8.80
CA THR A 30 -39.74 -16.05 -8.59
C THR A 30 -38.66 -15.10 -9.08
N ALA A 31 -38.84 -14.50 -10.27
CA ALA A 31 -37.92 -13.50 -10.80
C ALA A 31 -37.82 -12.26 -9.90
N ALA A 32 -38.95 -11.76 -9.38
CA ALA A 32 -38.97 -10.62 -8.46
C ALA A 32 -38.20 -10.91 -7.16
N VAL A 33 -38.37 -12.10 -6.58
CA VAL A 33 -37.61 -12.52 -5.38
C VAL A 33 -36.11 -12.58 -5.68
N VAL A 34 -35.72 -13.23 -6.78
CA VAL A 34 -34.30 -13.33 -7.17
C VAL A 34 -33.67 -11.96 -7.41
N ILE A 35 -34.35 -11.09 -8.17
CA ILE A 35 -33.88 -9.71 -8.42
C ILE A 35 -33.78 -8.94 -7.11
N GLY A 36 -34.77 -9.07 -6.23
CA GLY A 36 -34.75 -8.44 -4.91
C GLY A 36 -33.56 -8.91 -4.07
N THR A 37 -33.30 -10.21 -4.03
CA THR A 37 -32.15 -10.78 -3.31
C THR A 37 -30.83 -10.29 -3.88
N ILE A 38 -30.65 -10.30 -5.21
CA ILE A 38 -29.44 -9.77 -5.86
C ILE A 38 -29.26 -8.29 -5.52
N GLY A 39 -30.33 -7.50 -5.57
CA GLY A 39 -30.30 -6.08 -5.20
C GLY A 39 -29.81 -5.85 -3.78
N VAL A 40 -30.31 -6.62 -2.81
CA VAL A 40 -29.84 -6.56 -1.41
C VAL A 40 -28.36 -6.92 -1.30
N LEU A 41 -27.91 -7.97 -1.99
CA LEU A 41 -26.51 -8.39 -1.98
C LEU A 41 -25.57 -7.33 -2.58
N VAL A 42 -25.97 -6.69 -3.68
CA VAL A 42 -25.20 -5.60 -4.30
C VAL A 42 -25.10 -4.40 -3.36
N LEU A 43 -26.19 -4.01 -2.70
CA LEU A 43 -26.18 -2.91 -1.74
C LEU A 43 -25.32 -3.22 -0.51
N ALA A 44 -25.41 -4.45 0.02
CA ALA A 44 -24.56 -4.89 1.11
C ALA A 44 -23.07 -4.88 0.72
N TYR A 45 -22.76 -5.31 -0.50
CA TYR A 45 -21.40 -5.28 -1.04
C TYR A 45 -20.85 -3.85 -1.15
N LEU A 46 -21.61 -2.94 -1.75
CA LEU A 46 -21.21 -1.53 -1.86
C LEU A 46 -21.04 -0.89 -0.48
N GLY A 47 -21.91 -1.20 0.47
CA GLY A 47 -21.77 -0.79 1.86
C GLY A 47 -20.46 -1.26 2.48
N ALA A 48 -20.09 -2.53 2.28
CA ALA A 48 -18.81 -3.07 2.75
C ALA A 48 -17.61 -2.39 2.06
N CYS A 49 -17.69 -2.12 0.76
CA CYS A 49 -16.66 -1.36 0.03
C CYS A 49 -16.46 0.04 0.60
N VAL A 50 -17.54 0.78 0.91
CA VAL A 50 -17.44 2.12 1.51
C VAL A 50 -16.84 2.05 2.90
N ALA A 51 -17.37 1.19 3.77
CA ALA A 51 -16.90 1.04 5.14
C ALA A 51 -15.41 0.66 5.23
N SER A 52 -14.94 -0.21 4.32
CA SER A 52 -13.53 -0.60 4.27
C SER A 52 -12.58 0.56 3.89
N GLY A 53 -13.10 1.62 3.24
CA GLY A 53 -12.30 2.78 2.87
C GLY A 53 -12.16 3.82 3.98
N GLU A 54 -13.00 3.78 5.01
CA GLU A 54 -12.99 4.78 6.10
C GLU A 54 -11.95 4.49 7.18
N SER A 55 -11.54 3.23 7.33
CA SER A 55 -10.63 2.80 8.39
C SER A 55 -9.72 1.68 7.89
N ARG A 56 -8.65 2.07 7.21
CA ARG A 56 -7.63 1.15 6.71
C ARG A 56 -6.43 1.11 7.64
N SER A 57 -5.94 -0.10 7.95
CA SER A 57 -4.69 -0.25 8.70
C SER A 57 -3.51 0.20 7.82
N ALA A 58 -2.68 1.08 8.38
CA ALA A 58 -1.43 1.53 7.80
C ALA A 58 -0.35 1.54 8.87
N ILE A 59 0.90 1.37 8.46
CA ILE A 59 2.04 1.37 9.38
C ILE A 59 2.87 2.62 9.16
N LEU A 60 2.97 3.46 10.18
CA LEU A 60 3.97 4.52 10.25
C LEU A 60 5.33 3.91 10.55
N LEU A 61 6.34 4.26 9.77
CA LEU A 61 7.71 3.76 9.89
C LEU A 61 8.71 4.90 9.95
N SER A 62 9.60 4.85 10.95
CA SER A 62 10.74 5.78 11.08
C SER A 62 11.99 5.20 10.45
N GLY A 63 12.65 5.98 9.59
CA GLY A 63 13.99 5.70 9.09
C GLY A 63 15.11 6.35 9.90
N LEU A 64 14.79 7.26 10.81
CA LEU A 64 15.77 8.09 11.51
C LEU A 64 16.25 7.46 12.83
N ASP A 65 17.47 7.84 13.24
CA ASP A 65 18.07 7.52 14.55
C ASP A 65 17.58 8.43 15.69
N VAL A 66 16.76 9.43 15.36
CA VAL A 66 16.18 10.38 16.32
C VAL A 66 14.66 10.25 16.35
N PRO A 67 14.02 10.43 17.53
CA PRO A 67 12.57 10.42 17.62
C PRO A 67 11.99 11.68 16.98
N TYR A 68 10.77 11.60 16.46
CA TYR A 68 10.02 12.75 15.98
C TYR A 68 8.51 12.55 16.15
N GLN A 69 7.73 13.61 15.94
CA GLN A 69 6.28 13.52 15.89
C GLN A 69 5.80 13.59 14.44
N VAL A 70 4.79 12.79 14.12
CA VAL A 70 4.12 12.84 12.82
C VAL A 70 2.63 13.04 13.04
N THR A 71 2.05 14.02 12.35
CA THR A 71 0.60 14.23 12.32
C THR A 71 0.07 13.72 11.00
N VAL A 72 -0.89 12.79 11.03
CA VAL A 72 -1.59 12.29 9.85
C VAL A 72 -3.06 12.68 9.95
N ASN A 73 -3.57 13.46 9.00
CA ASN A 73 -4.94 13.97 8.99
C ASN A 73 -5.35 14.60 10.33
N GLY A 74 -4.46 15.42 10.92
CA GLY A 74 -4.67 16.11 12.20
C GLY A 74 -4.47 15.25 13.45
N THR A 75 -4.21 13.95 13.33
CA THR A 75 -3.91 13.07 14.48
C THR A 75 -2.40 12.91 14.67
N SER A 76 -1.88 13.28 15.84
CA SER A 76 -0.45 13.23 16.15
C SER A 76 -0.02 11.88 16.74
N TYR A 77 1.12 11.38 16.24
CA TYR A 77 1.78 10.15 16.66
C TYR A 77 3.25 10.44 16.98
N ALA A 78 3.69 10.02 18.16
CA ALA A 78 5.12 9.97 18.46
C ALA A 78 5.73 8.71 17.83
N LEU A 79 6.81 8.88 17.07
CA LEU A 79 7.51 7.80 16.39
C LEU A 79 8.94 7.68 16.96
N PRO A 80 9.26 6.57 17.65
CA PRO A 80 10.61 6.33 18.15
C PRO A 80 11.61 6.11 17.00
N PRO A 81 12.94 6.24 17.27
CA PRO A 81 13.98 5.92 16.29
C PRO A 81 13.82 4.52 15.72
N LYS A 82 13.91 4.38 14.40
CA LYS A 82 13.88 3.09 13.69
C LYS A 82 12.72 2.15 14.06
N ALA A 83 11.64 2.71 14.60
CA ALA A 83 10.47 1.97 15.04
C ALA A 83 9.31 2.16 14.07
N PHE A 84 8.30 1.31 14.24
CA PHE A 84 7.05 1.43 13.51
C PHE A 84 5.85 1.46 14.46
N ARG A 85 4.72 1.96 13.95
CA ARG A 85 3.46 2.04 14.67
C ARG A 85 2.29 1.82 13.72
N GLU A 86 1.40 0.89 14.08
CA GLU A 86 0.15 0.69 13.37
C GLU A 86 -0.83 1.82 13.70
N ILE A 87 -1.47 2.35 12.66
CA ILE A 87 -2.49 3.41 12.72
C ILE A 87 -3.66 3.05 11.79
N SER A 88 -4.81 3.69 12.00
CA SER A 88 -5.93 3.62 11.07
C SER A 88 -6.05 4.94 10.31
N VAL A 89 -6.16 4.86 8.99
CA VAL A 89 -6.31 6.01 8.07
C VAL A 89 -7.45 5.76 7.10
N ALA A 90 -8.16 6.82 6.73
CA ALA A 90 -9.13 6.77 5.64
C ALA A 90 -8.41 6.84 4.28
N GLU A 91 -8.99 6.25 3.24
CA GLU A 91 -8.53 6.48 1.87
C GLU A 91 -8.80 7.93 1.42
N GLY A 92 -8.00 8.39 0.46
CA GLY A 92 -8.02 9.76 -0.07
C GLY A 92 -6.67 10.44 0.08
N ASP A 93 -6.71 11.77 0.15
CA ASP A 93 -5.53 12.59 0.41
C ASP A 93 -5.19 12.53 1.91
N LEU A 94 -3.96 12.15 2.21
CA LEU A 94 -3.42 12.08 3.55
C LEU A 94 -2.47 13.26 3.75
N ASP A 95 -2.84 14.18 4.63
CA ASP A 95 -1.99 15.30 5.04
C ASP A 95 -1.05 14.83 6.15
N ILE A 96 0.23 14.78 5.83
CA ILE A 96 1.29 14.30 6.70
C ILE A 96 2.18 15.48 7.09
N VAL A 97 2.30 15.74 8.39
CA VAL A 97 3.20 16.75 8.95
C VAL A 97 4.20 16.08 9.85
N LEU A 98 5.47 16.07 9.44
CA LEU A 98 6.60 15.63 10.26
C LEU A 98 7.12 16.82 11.08
N GLN A 99 7.29 16.63 12.38
CA GLN A 99 7.82 17.63 13.30
C GLN A 99 9.02 17.05 14.08
N LEU A 100 10.19 17.63 13.86
CA LEU A 100 11.44 17.26 14.52
C LEU A 100 11.53 17.89 15.91
N VAL A 101 12.41 17.33 16.75
CA VAL A 101 12.64 17.80 18.13
C VAL A 101 13.19 19.23 18.17
N ASP A 102 13.92 19.64 17.13
CA ASP A 102 14.47 21.00 16.98
C ASP A 102 13.45 22.04 16.48
N GLY A 103 12.19 21.64 16.29
CA GLY A 103 11.09 22.51 15.88
C GLY A 103 10.94 22.67 14.36
N ARG A 104 11.81 22.08 13.54
CA ARG A 104 11.61 22.03 12.09
C ARG A 104 10.41 21.16 11.75
N SER A 105 9.67 21.55 10.72
CA SER A 105 8.50 20.80 10.23
C SER A 105 8.51 20.67 8.72
N TYR A 106 7.97 19.55 8.25
CA TYR A 106 7.84 19.21 6.84
C TYR A 106 6.43 18.71 6.59
N THR A 107 5.77 19.29 5.59
CA THR A 107 4.39 18.93 5.23
C THR A 107 4.38 18.29 3.85
N GLU A 108 3.65 17.20 3.72
CA GLU A 108 3.45 16.49 2.47
C GLU A 108 2.06 15.89 2.42
N THR A 109 1.46 15.87 1.22
CA THR A 109 0.18 15.22 0.97
C THR A 109 0.41 14.02 0.06
N VAL A 110 -0.05 12.84 0.46
CA VAL A 110 0.01 11.62 -0.35
C VAL A 110 -1.39 11.09 -0.63
N HIS A 111 -1.58 10.48 -1.79
CA HIS A 111 -2.89 9.94 -2.19
C HIS A 111 -2.94 8.42 -1.98
N LEU A 112 -3.77 7.97 -1.04
CA LEU A 112 -4.03 6.55 -0.79
C LEU A 112 -5.38 6.17 -1.41
N ALA A 113 -5.35 5.35 -2.46
CA ALA A 113 -6.58 4.90 -3.11
C ALA A 113 -6.55 3.41 -3.43
N SER A 114 -7.69 2.75 -3.28
CA SER A 114 -7.93 1.41 -3.81
C SER A 114 -9.17 1.35 -4.68
N PRO A 115 -9.20 0.44 -5.68
CA PRO A 115 -10.38 0.26 -6.51
C PRO A 115 -11.57 -0.20 -5.66
N LEU A 116 -12.67 0.54 -5.75
CA LEU A 116 -13.87 0.34 -4.92
C LEU A 116 -14.37 -1.11 -4.96
N LEU A 117 -14.39 -1.71 -6.15
CA LEU A 117 -14.91 -3.06 -6.37
C LEU A 117 -13.97 -4.19 -5.96
N THR A 118 -12.72 -3.92 -5.57
CA THR A 118 -11.81 -4.96 -5.05
C THR A 118 -11.43 -4.74 -3.59
N ARG A 119 -11.85 -3.61 -3.00
CA ARG A 119 -11.46 -3.18 -1.66
C ARG A 119 -11.73 -4.23 -0.55
N PRO A 120 -12.90 -4.91 -0.48
CA PRO A 120 -13.16 -5.88 0.59
C PRO A 120 -12.31 -7.15 0.54
N PHE A 121 -11.63 -7.41 -0.58
CA PHE A 121 -10.86 -8.64 -0.80
C PHE A 121 -9.36 -8.39 -0.94
N ARG A 122 -8.93 -7.12 -0.84
CA ARG A 122 -7.51 -6.77 -0.93
C ARG A 122 -6.84 -6.96 0.42
N ASP A 123 -5.78 -7.75 0.39
CA ASP A 123 -4.81 -7.87 1.47
C ASP A 123 -3.56 -7.11 1.05
N GLU A 124 -3.57 -5.80 1.30
CA GLU A 124 -2.53 -4.88 0.89
C GLU A 124 -2.01 -4.12 2.13
N LEU A 125 -0.73 -4.32 2.41
CA LEU A 125 0.02 -3.65 3.46
C LEU A 125 0.34 -2.22 3.01
N VAL A 126 -0.10 -1.24 3.80
CA VAL A 126 0.20 0.18 3.58
C VAL A 126 1.29 0.62 4.56
N VAL A 127 2.40 1.14 4.05
CA VAL A 127 3.49 1.68 4.87
C VAL A 127 3.70 3.16 4.56
N LEU A 128 3.68 3.97 5.60
CA LEU A 128 3.92 5.41 5.57
C LEU A 128 5.31 5.71 6.16
N ASN A 129 6.18 6.31 5.37
CA ASN A 129 7.56 6.67 5.69
C ASN A 129 7.73 8.21 5.59
N PRO A 130 7.25 8.97 6.59
CA PRO A 130 7.16 10.42 6.49
C PRO A 130 8.54 11.11 6.40
N ASP A 131 9.61 10.48 6.90
CA ASP A 131 10.98 11.00 6.77
C ASP A 131 11.62 10.69 5.40
N ARG A 132 11.09 9.71 4.66
CA ARG A 132 11.64 9.16 3.40
C ARG A 132 13.02 8.53 3.54
N CYS A 133 13.44 8.25 4.77
CA CYS A 133 14.74 7.68 5.10
C CYS A 133 14.66 6.19 5.41
N ALA A 134 13.47 5.66 5.71
CA ALA A 134 13.34 4.23 5.95
C ALA A 134 13.61 3.41 4.69
N ILE A 135 14.39 2.35 4.86
CA ILE A 135 14.75 1.40 3.81
C ILE A 135 13.92 0.13 4.01
N LEU A 136 13.19 -0.26 2.98
CA LEU A 136 12.32 -1.44 3.00
C LEU A 136 12.88 -2.51 2.07
N ALA A 137 13.17 -3.68 2.60
CA ALA A 137 13.46 -4.88 1.84
C ALA A 137 12.18 -5.67 1.62
N HIS A 138 11.79 -5.86 0.36
CA HIS A 138 10.69 -6.71 -0.06
C HIS A 138 11.27 -8.02 -0.59
N ASP A 139 11.12 -9.06 0.21
CA ASP A 139 11.60 -10.40 -0.07
C ASP A 139 10.45 -11.30 -0.55
N GLN A 140 10.73 -12.22 -1.46
CA GLN A 140 9.79 -13.25 -1.87
C GLN A 140 10.47 -14.64 -1.84
N GLY A 141 10.06 -15.53 -0.96
CA GLY A 141 10.66 -16.86 -0.81
C GLY A 141 9.83 -17.94 -1.49
N GLY A 142 10.47 -18.83 -2.25
CA GLY A 142 9.86 -20.06 -2.74
C GLY A 142 10.20 -21.25 -1.84
N TYR A 143 9.19 -21.99 -1.40
CA TYR A 143 9.32 -23.20 -0.60
C TYR A 143 8.79 -24.39 -1.38
N ASP A 144 9.56 -25.48 -1.41
CA ASP A 144 9.17 -26.72 -2.06
C ASP A 144 9.76 -27.89 -1.27
N VAL A 145 9.09 -29.03 -1.32
CA VAL A 145 9.60 -30.31 -0.78
C VAL A 145 10.89 -30.71 -1.49
N ARG A 146 11.02 -30.32 -2.77
CA ARG A 146 12.25 -30.51 -3.56
C ARG A 146 12.79 -29.15 -3.98
N PRO A 147 13.79 -28.60 -3.28
CA PRO A 147 14.32 -27.28 -3.59
C PRO A 147 14.82 -27.27 -5.03
N ARG A 148 14.22 -26.41 -5.85
CA ARG A 148 14.77 -26.07 -7.17
C ARG A 148 15.80 -24.96 -6.94
N LEU A 149 16.83 -24.89 -7.78
CA LEU A 149 17.64 -23.68 -7.84
C LEU A 149 16.72 -22.56 -8.31
N VAL A 150 16.31 -21.76 -7.35
CA VAL A 150 15.59 -20.51 -7.54
C VAL A 150 16.66 -19.44 -7.70
N ASP A 151 16.55 -18.61 -8.72
CA ASP A 151 17.46 -17.48 -8.94
C ASP A 151 17.48 -16.60 -7.69
N PRO A 152 18.60 -16.48 -6.96
CA PRO A 152 18.69 -15.71 -5.72
C PRO A 152 18.29 -14.24 -5.92
N ASP A 153 18.51 -13.69 -7.11
CA ASP A 153 18.30 -12.28 -7.41
C ASP A 153 16.84 -11.98 -7.79
N ALA A 154 16.05 -13.00 -8.13
CA ALA A 154 14.68 -12.80 -8.62
C ALA A 154 13.68 -12.39 -7.51
N PHE A 155 14.13 -12.24 -6.27
CA PHE A 155 13.27 -12.21 -5.09
C PHE A 155 13.56 -11.13 -4.06
N HIS A 156 14.51 -10.23 -4.32
CA HIS A 156 14.85 -9.17 -3.38
C HIS A 156 14.69 -7.80 -4.05
N ARG A 157 13.84 -6.94 -3.49
CA ARG A 157 13.66 -5.56 -3.95
C ARG A 157 13.84 -4.59 -2.79
N ILE A 158 14.64 -3.56 -3.01
CA ILE A 158 14.78 -2.46 -2.05
C ILE A 158 13.86 -1.31 -2.47
N HIS A 159 13.12 -0.79 -1.49
CA HIS A 159 12.23 0.35 -1.61
C HIS A 159 12.68 1.43 -0.64
N ILE A 160 12.81 2.68 -1.12
CA ILE A 160 13.33 3.80 -0.35
C ILE A 160 12.95 5.14 -1.01
N GLY A 161 12.92 6.23 -0.24
CA GLY A 161 12.76 7.60 -0.77
C GLY A 161 11.32 8.09 -1.02
N GLU A 162 10.33 7.19 -0.93
CA GLU A 162 8.90 7.49 -1.00
C GLU A 162 8.27 7.60 0.39
N VAL A 163 7.20 8.40 0.49
CA VAL A 163 6.40 8.53 1.71
C VAL A 163 5.35 7.43 1.84
N LEU A 164 4.80 6.94 0.73
CA LEU A 164 3.77 5.91 0.72
C LEU A 164 4.25 4.70 -0.06
N TYR A 165 4.21 3.54 0.57
CA TYR A 165 4.39 2.25 -0.08
C TYR A 165 3.14 1.41 0.10
N THR A 166 2.84 0.64 -0.93
CA THR A 166 1.84 -0.41 -0.83
C THR A 166 2.40 -1.74 -1.33
N PHE A 167 2.05 -2.81 -0.61
CA PHE A 167 2.53 -4.15 -0.89
C PHE A 167 1.37 -5.14 -0.86
N ASP A 168 1.22 -5.92 -1.94
CA ASP A 168 0.17 -6.93 -2.04
C ASP A 168 0.62 -8.28 -1.46
N HIS A 169 -0.26 -8.91 -0.68
CA HIS A 169 -0.11 -10.27 -0.16
C HIS A 169 1.18 -10.46 0.65
N ILE A 170 1.35 -9.68 1.72
CA ILE A 170 2.50 -9.78 2.62
C ILE A 170 2.14 -10.63 3.82
N GLU A 171 2.73 -11.84 3.92
CA GLU A 171 2.49 -12.74 5.04
C GLU A 171 3.33 -12.40 6.27
N HIS A 172 4.51 -11.80 6.07
CA HIS A 172 5.46 -11.47 7.13
C HIS A 172 5.77 -9.97 7.13
N VAL A 173 5.16 -9.24 8.06
CA VAL A 173 5.30 -7.77 8.18
C VAL A 173 6.40 -7.43 9.17
N PHE A 174 7.46 -6.81 8.69
CA PHE A 174 8.69 -6.47 9.42
C PHE A 174 9.44 -7.66 10.04
N GLU A 175 9.25 -8.84 9.45
CA GLU A 175 9.90 -10.08 9.85
C GLU A 175 10.63 -10.71 8.66
N ALA A 176 11.71 -11.46 8.93
CA ALA A 176 12.36 -12.24 7.90
C ALA A 176 11.51 -13.44 7.49
N LEU A 177 11.62 -13.81 6.22
CA LEU A 177 11.09 -15.07 5.75
C LEU A 177 11.65 -16.23 6.58
N PRO A 178 10.80 -17.15 7.06
CA PRO A 178 11.27 -18.32 7.78
C PRO A 178 12.18 -19.17 6.89
N TYR A 179 13.26 -19.72 7.45
CA TYR A 179 14.15 -20.59 6.68
C TYR A 179 13.47 -21.90 6.27
N ASP A 180 12.55 -22.39 7.10
CA ASP A 180 11.78 -23.61 6.86
C ASP A 180 10.30 -23.40 7.17
N ILE A 181 9.44 -23.96 6.31
CA ILE A 181 8.01 -24.08 6.54
C ILE A 181 7.54 -25.47 6.11
N ARG A 182 6.46 -25.93 6.74
CA ARG A 182 5.81 -27.18 6.34
C ARG A 182 4.89 -26.91 5.17
N VAL A 183 5.27 -27.39 4.00
CA VAL A 183 4.47 -27.26 2.77
C VAL A 183 4.11 -28.63 2.21
N SER A 184 2.89 -28.73 1.65
CA SER A 184 2.43 -29.94 0.95
C SER A 184 2.80 -29.93 -0.55
N GLY A 185 3.34 -28.81 -1.04
CA GLY A 185 3.74 -28.58 -2.43
C GLY A 185 4.45 -27.24 -2.57
N PRO A 186 4.75 -26.79 -3.79
CA PRO A 186 5.38 -25.48 -4.03
C PRO A 186 4.51 -24.35 -3.48
N GLU A 187 5.09 -23.50 -2.64
CA GLU A 187 4.44 -22.32 -2.05
C GLU A 187 5.37 -21.12 -2.13
N THR A 188 4.81 -19.93 -2.33
CA THR A 188 5.54 -18.66 -2.29
C THR A 188 5.08 -17.88 -1.06
N ARG A 189 6.02 -17.28 -0.32
CA ARG A 189 5.74 -16.30 0.74
C ARG A 189 6.43 -14.98 0.42
N ARG A 190 5.92 -13.90 0.97
CA ARG A 190 6.46 -12.55 0.85
C ARG A 190 6.65 -11.95 2.22
N SER A 191 7.71 -11.17 2.35
CA SER A 191 7.94 -10.37 3.54
C SER A 191 8.35 -8.96 3.17
N VAL A 192 7.97 -8.00 3.99
CA VAL A 192 8.52 -6.65 3.95
C VAL A 192 9.28 -6.43 5.24
N ARG A 193 10.55 -6.04 5.17
CA ARG A 193 11.39 -5.77 6.33
C ARG A 193 11.90 -4.34 6.32
N ALA A 194 11.93 -3.72 7.49
CA ALA A 194 12.67 -2.48 7.68
C ALA A 194 14.15 -2.82 7.89
N VAL A 195 15.04 -2.25 7.09
CA VAL A 195 16.49 -2.39 7.28
C VAL A 195 16.93 -1.35 8.31
N THR A 196 16.94 -1.75 9.58
CA THR A 196 17.18 -0.86 10.73
C THR A 196 18.63 -0.83 11.21
N THR A 197 19.45 -1.78 10.77
CA THR A 197 20.89 -1.82 11.10
C THR A 197 21.61 -0.66 10.41
N GLY A 198 22.48 0.04 11.15
CA GLY A 198 23.26 1.17 10.64
C GLY A 198 23.87 0.89 9.26
N MET A 199 23.83 1.89 8.39
CA MET A 199 24.19 1.79 6.99
C MET A 199 25.70 1.62 6.83
N THR A 200 26.15 0.37 6.86
CA THR A 200 27.53 0.01 6.52
C THR A 200 27.86 0.44 5.09
N ALA A 201 29.16 0.60 4.78
CA ALA A 201 29.60 0.91 3.41
C ALA A 201 29.10 -0.13 2.39
N GLU A 202 28.98 -1.40 2.80
CA GLU A 202 28.40 -2.48 1.98
C GLU A 202 26.91 -2.27 1.73
N GLN A 203 26.13 -1.92 2.75
CA GLN A 203 24.70 -1.59 2.58
C GLN A 203 24.49 -0.34 1.74
N HIS A 204 25.39 0.63 1.82
CA HIS A 204 25.36 1.77 0.93
C HIS A 204 25.53 1.35 -0.54
N GLN A 205 26.48 0.46 -0.84
CA GLN A 205 26.64 -0.06 -2.20
C GLN A 205 25.37 -0.79 -2.67
N ILE A 206 24.72 -1.57 -1.80
CA ILE A 206 23.43 -2.21 -2.11
C ILE A 206 22.36 -1.17 -2.48
N ILE A 207 22.30 -0.04 -1.77
CA ILE A 207 21.36 1.04 -2.09
C ILE A 207 21.71 1.67 -3.44
N VAL A 208 22.99 1.97 -3.68
CA VAL A 208 23.46 2.51 -4.98
C VAL A 208 23.11 1.56 -6.12
N ASP A 209 23.29 0.26 -5.93
CA ASP A 209 22.98 -0.76 -6.94
C ASP A 209 21.47 -0.88 -7.16
N ALA A 210 20.66 -0.69 -6.10
CA ALA A 210 19.21 -0.82 -6.17
C ALA A 210 18.50 0.41 -6.76
N VAL A 211 18.91 1.63 -6.39
CA VAL A 211 18.21 2.87 -6.79
C VAL A 211 19.05 3.81 -7.66
N GLY A 212 20.33 3.53 -7.84
CA GLY A 212 21.28 4.37 -8.56
C GLY A 212 21.94 5.44 -7.67
N ALA A 213 23.11 5.89 -8.10
CA ALA A 213 23.95 6.82 -7.34
C ALA A 213 23.26 8.17 -7.04
N THR A 214 22.53 8.73 -8.01
CA THR A 214 21.83 10.02 -7.83
C THR A 214 20.77 9.94 -6.72
N GLU A 215 20.04 8.83 -6.68
CA GLU A 215 18.97 8.63 -5.71
C GLU A 215 19.55 8.34 -4.33
N ALA A 216 20.59 7.52 -4.26
CA ALA A 216 21.36 7.31 -3.03
C ALA A 216 21.90 8.63 -2.44
N GLN A 217 22.44 9.53 -3.28
CA GLN A 217 22.86 10.87 -2.85
C GLN A 217 21.69 11.70 -2.30
N ARG A 218 20.51 11.64 -2.94
CA ARG A 218 19.30 12.33 -2.46
C ARG A 218 18.90 11.84 -1.08
N ILE A 219 18.96 10.53 -0.85
CA ILE A 219 18.67 9.90 0.45
C ILE A 219 19.68 10.36 1.50
N VAL A 220 20.98 10.32 1.19
CA VAL A 220 22.03 10.75 2.13
C VAL A 220 21.83 12.22 2.53
N ARG A 221 21.58 13.11 1.55
CA ARG A 221 21.27 14.53 1.83
C ARG A 221 20.02 14.67 2.68
N ARG A 222 18.95 13.91 2.38
CA ARG A 222 17.70 13.94 3.14
C ARG A 222 17.90 13.51 4.58
N VAL A 223 18.64 12.43 4.82
CA VAL A 223 18.95 11.96 6.18
C VAL A 223 19.72 13.02 6.94
N LEU A 224 20.77 13.59 6.34
CA LEU A 224 21.56 14.63 6.98
C LEU A 224 20.80 15.94 7.18
N ASP A 225 19.87 16.28 6.29
CA ASP A 225 18.95 17.40 6.50
C ASP A 225 18.07 17.15 7.73
N LEU A 226 17.54 15.94 7.92
CA LEU A 226 16.66 15.62 9.05
C LEU A 226 17.44 15.39 10.36
N ASP A 227 18.59 14.75 10.29
CA ASP A 227 19.51 14.45 11.39
C ASP A 227 20.96 14.85 11.03
N PRO A 228 21.32 16.15 11.17
CA PRO A 228 22.64 16.66 10.81
C PRO A 228 23.80 16.09 11.64
N ARG A 229 23.49 15.37 12.72
CA ARG A 229 24.47 14.78 13.64
C ARG A 229 24.71 13.30 13.37
N ASN A 230 24.11 12.75 12.32
CA ASN A 230 24.28 11.35 11.98
C ASN A 230 25.69 11.08 11.43
N GLY A 231 26.60 10.65 12.31
CA GLY A 231 28.00 10.42 12.00
C GLY A 231 28.24 9.37 10.90
N GLU A 232 27.37 8.37 10.80
CA GLU A 232 27.45 7.34 9.77
C GLU A 232 27.17 7.93 8.39
N PHE A 233 26.08 8.70 8.26
CA PHE A 233 25.73 9.37 7.01
C PHE A 233 26.69 10.50 6.66
N LEU A 234 27.31 11.18 7.63
CA LEU A 234 28.36 12.16 7.37
C LEU A 234 29.59 11.50 6.74
N ARG A 235 29.97 10.32 7.22
CA ARG A 235 31.08 9.54 6.64
C ARG A 235 30.76 9.12 5.21
N ILE A 236 29.55 8.62 4.96
CA ILE A 236 29.10 8.20 3.62
C ILE A 236 29.03 9.41 2.70
N ALA A 237 28.46 10.53 3.15
CA ALA A 237 28.41 11.76 2.38
C ALA A 237 29.82 12.25 1.97
N ALA A 238 30.85 12.03 2.79
CA ALA A 238 32.23 12.41 2.44
C ALA A 238 32.82 11.62 1.27
N GLU A 239 32.24 10.46 0.95
CA GLU A 239 32.63 9.64 -0.19
C GLU A 239 31.98 10.12 -1.51
N PHE A 240 30.84 10.82 -1.44
CA PHE A 240 30.01 11.16 -2.63
C PHE A 240 29.84 12.64 -2.90
N LEU A 241 29.80 13.46 -1.85
CA LEU A 241 29.68 14.91 -1.99
C LEU A 241 31.07 15.50 -2.21
N ASP A 242 31.17 16.51 -3.07
CA ASP A 242 32.42 17.23 -3.19
C ASP A 242 32.72 18.00 -1.89
N ALA A 243 34.00 18.37 -1.70
CA ALA A 243 34.44 19.03 -0.49
C ALA A 243 33.70 20.35 -0.20
N ASN A 244 33.22 21.07 -1.23
CA ASN A 244 32.47 22.30 -1.06
C ASN A 244 31.03 22.01 -0.64
N GLU A 245 30.38 21.00 -1.23
CA GLU A 245 29.05 20.53 -0.82
C GLU A 245 29.05 20.05 0.63
N MET A 246 30.04 19.24 1.00
CA MET A 246 30.21 18.79 2.38
C MET A 246 30.44 19.96 3.34
N ALA A 247 31.34 20.90 2.99
CA ALA A 247 31.58 22.08 3.81
C ALA A 247 30.34 22.97 3.94
N ALA A 248 29.55 23.11 2.88
CA ALA A 248 28.30 23.86 2.89
C ALA A 248 27.27 23.20 3.81
N HIS A 249 27.18 21.87 3.80
CA HIS A 249 26.27 21.11 4.65
C HIS A 249 26.67 21.20 6.14
N CYS A 250 27.96 21.12 6.46
CA CYS A 250 28.45 21.17 7.85
C CYS A 250 28.44 22.57 8.46
N ARG A 251 28.49 23.64 7.65
CA ARG A 251 28.66 25.02 8.14
C ARG A 251 27.58 25.47 9.15
N PRO A 252 26.27 25.25 8.94
CA PRO A 252 25.24 25.62 9.90
C PRO A 252 25.41 24.95 11.28
N SER A 253 25.87 23.70 11.31
CA SER A 253 26.12 22.96 12.54
C SER A 253 27.38 23.44 13.26
N LEU A 254 28.41 23.86 12.52
CA LEU A 254 29.66 24.40 13.09
C LEU A 254 29.46 25.77 13.75
N ASP A 255 28.46 26.55 13.32
CA ASP A 255 28.12 27.85 13.89
C ASP A 255 27.39 27.74 15.24
N GLN A 256 26.80 26.57 15.54
CA GLN A 256 26.15 26.28 16.81
C GLN A 256 27.19 25.82 17.85
N ARG A 257 27.84 26.79 18.51
CA ARG A 257 28.73 26.53 19.65
C ARG A 257 27.97 26.56 20.99
N PRO A 258 28.40 25.79 22.00
CA PRO A 258 29.55 24.88 22.01
C PRO A 258 29.26 23.56 21.27
N LEU A 259 30.31 23.02 20.65
CA LEU A 259 30.29 21.66 20.10
C LEU A 259 30.36 20.70 21.29
N ASP A 260 29.24 20.11 21.68
CA ASP A 260 29.26 18.90 22.52
C ASP A 260 29.72 17.75 21.62
N ILE A 261 31.04 17.51 21.62
CA ILE A 261 31.70 16.35 21.00
C ILE A 261 31.86 15.28 22.08
#